data_AF-A0A3C1C5M8-F1
#
_entry.id   AF-A0A3C1C5M8-F1
#
_cell.length_a   1.000
_cell.length_b   1.000
_cell.length_c   1.000
_cell.angle_alpha   90.00
_cell.angle_beta   90.00
_cell.angle_gamma   90.00
#
_symmetry.space_group_name_H-M   'P 1'
#
loop_
_entity.id
_entity.type
_entity.pdbx_description
1 polymer ?
#
loop_
_entity_poly.entity_id
_entity_poly.type
_entity_poly.pdbx_seq_one_letter_code
_entity_poly.pdbx_strand_id
1 'polypeptide(L)'
;GGRARVLRLHPLVSSEIGDYDVERILTYGSLPAIYDSDEPWQDLKAYSGTYLKEEIAAEGAALRLDAFSRSLHSAALYSGKQVNFEAWSSDAAVPARTVREYFSVLSDTLIGEMLEPWKGGKKRKPAPTGKCYFFDIGVRNALAGIRSIAPGTDEYGNAFEHFIYEELL
;
A
#
# COMPACT_ATOMS: atom_id res chain seq x y z
N GLY A 1 -4.57 7.77 31.40
CA GLY A 1 -4.23 9.17 31.07
C GLY A 1 -4.15 9.29 29.56
N GLY A 2 -5.03 10.06 28.93
CA GLY A 2 -5.22 10.10 27.47
C GLY A 2 -4.87 11.43 26.83
N ARG A 3 -3.73 12.04 27.18
CA ARG A 3 -3.26 13.31 26.62
C ARG A 3 -2.13 13.11 25.60
N ALA A 4 -2.10 11.96 24.94
CA ALA A 4 -1.15 11.70 23.86
C ALA A 4 -1.72 12.21 22.54
N ARG A 5 -0.94 13.01 21.81
CA ARG A 5 -1.24 13.34 20.41
C ARG A 5 -0.78 12.16 19.58
N VAL A 6 -1.66 11.67 18.70
CA VAL A 6 -1.28 10.69 17.68
C VAL A 6 -0.79 11.49 16.48
N LEU A 7 0.43 11.23 16.06
CA LEU A 7 0.99 11.73 14.80
C LEU A 7 1.23 10.53 13.90
N ARG A 8 0.85 10.65 12.63
CA ARG A 8 1.17 9.68 11.59
C ARG A 8 2.34 10.26 10.80
N LEU A 9 3.39 9.47 10.64
CA LEU A 9 4.53 9.82 9.81
C LEU A 9 4.38 9.03 8.51
N HIS A 10 3.98 9.74 7.47
CA HIS A 10 3.92 9.21 6.12
C HIS A 10 5.32 9.27 5.46
N PRO A 11 5.51 8.62 4.30
CA PRO A 11 6.71 8.84 3.50
C PRO A 11 6.91 10.32 3.15
N LEU A 12 8.11 10.66 2.68
CA LEU A 12 8.40 12.05 2.30
C LEU A 12 7.51 12.47 1.13
N VAL A 13 6.92 13.66 1.22
CA VAL A 13 6.23 14.28 0.09
C VAL A 13 7.19 15.16 -0.72
N SER A 14 6.84 15.47 -1.96
CA SER A 14 7.65 16.30 -2.86
C SER A 14 8.08 17.62 -2.24
N SER A 15 7.20 18.24 -1.44
CA SER A 15 7.48 19.50 -0.76
C SER A 15 8.56 19.42 0.34
N GLU A 16 8.80 18.23 0.91
CA GLU A 16 9.84 17.97 1.90
C GLU A 16 11.20 17.67 1.24
N ILE A 17 11.17 17.09 0.03
CA ILE A 17 12.37 16.67 -0.72
C ILE A 17 12.96 17.86 -1.51
N GLY A 18 12.13 18.70 -2.12
CA GLY A 18 12.58 19.81 -2.95
C GLY A 18 12.78 19.40 -4.41
N ASP A 19 14.03 19.26 -4.86
CA ASP A 19 14.34 18.76 -6.20
C ASP A 19 14.35 17.22 -6.17
N TYR A 20 13.44 16.58 -6.90
CA TYR A 20 13.20 15.14 -6.81
C TYR A 20 13.11 14.47 -8.18
N ASP A 21 13.52 13.20 -8.22
CA ASP A 21 13.35 12.33 -9.38
C ASP A 21 12.04 11.56 -9.25
N VAL A 22 11.04 11.94 -10.05
CA VAL A 22 9.73 11.28 -10.06
C VAL A 22 9.85 9.80 -10.41
N GLU A 23 10.71 9.41 -11.35
CA GLU A 23 10.85 8.01 -11.78
C GLU A 23 11.42 7.14 -10.66
N ARG A 24 12.34 7.72 -9.87
CA ARG A 24 12.85 7.09 -8.65
C ARG A 24 11.73 6.88 -7.64
N ILE A 25 10.92 7.90 -7.34
CA ILE A 25 9.81 7.80 -6.38
C ILE A 25 8.77 6.78 -6.87
N LEU A 26 8.38 6.83 -8.15
CA LEU A 26 7.39 5.89 -8.68
C LEU A 26 7.85 4.43 -8.52
N THR A 27 9.17 4.18 -8.64
CA THR A 27 9.74 2.84 -8.56
C THR A 27 10.02 2.41 -7.12
N TYR A 28 10.62 3.27 -6.30
CA TYR A 28 11.18 2.93 -4.99
C TYR A 28 10.50 3.61 -3.80
N GLY A 29 9.50 4.45 -4.04
CA GLY A 29 8.84 5.22 -2.99
C GLY A 29 9.71 6.34 -2.42
N SER A 30 9.23 6.90 -1.31
CA SER A 30 9.83 8.06 -0.66
C SER A 30 10.03 7.86 0.84
N LEU A 31 10.04 6.61 1.32
CA LEU A 31 10.50 6.30 2.67
C LEU A 31 11.89 6.91 2.91
N PRO A 32 12.10 7.69 3.98
CA PRO A 32 13.37 8.38 4.22
C PRO A 32 14.60 7.46 4.13
N ALA A 33 14.51 6.25 4.70
CA ALA A 33 15.61 5.28 4.70
C ALA A 33 15.89 4.65 3.32
N ILE A 34 14.91 4.69 2.40
CA ILE A 34 15.01 4.12 1.05
C ILE A 34 15.38 5.20 0.04
N TYR A 35 14.84 6.41 0.20
CA TYR A 35 15.00 7.49 -0.76
C TYR A 35 16.48 7.83 -1.00
N ASP A 36 17.29 7.85 0.07
CA ASP A 36 18.74 8.11 0.02
C ASP A 36 19.60 6.84 -0.10
N SER A 37 18.99 5.66 -0.29
CA SER A 37 19.74 4.40 -0.40
C SER A 37 20.44 4.23 -1.75
N ASP A 38 21.67 3.71 -1.70
CA ASP A 38 22.45 3.26 -2.86
C ASP A 38 21.89 1.94 -3.45
N GLU A 39 21.22 1.11 -2.64
CA GLU A 39 20.68 -0.20 -3.02
C GLU A 39 19.17 -0.28 -2.67
N PRO A 40 18.33 0.63 -3.20
CA PRO A 40 16.96 0.86 -2.71
C PRO A 40 16.07 -0.38 -2.84
N TRP A 41 16.29 -1.21 -3.87
CA TRP A 41 15.51 -2.44 -4.05
C TRP A 41 15.80 -3.49 -2.96
N GLN A 42 17.07 -3.65 -2.59
CA GLN A 42 17.52 -4.59 -1.57
C GLN A 42 16.98 -4.15 -0.21
N ASP A 43 17.04 -2.85 0.07
CA ASP A 43 16.56 -2.26 1.31
C ASP A 43 15.03 -2.33 1.41
N LEU A 44 14.30 -2.03 0.34
CA LEU A 44 12.84 -2.22 0.29
C LEU A 44 12.44 -3.67 0.50
N LYS A 45 13.20 -4.62 -0.07
CA LYS A 45 12.93 -6.04 0.12
C LYS A 45 13.19 -6.47 1.56
N ALA A 46 14.24 -5.96 2.20
CA ALA A 46 14.51 -6.20 3.61
C ALA A 46 13.41 -5.58 4.50
N TYR A 47 13.03 -4.34 4.22
CA TYR A 47 11.95 -3.62 4.88
C TYR A 47 10.61 -4.37 4.76
N SER A 48 10.20 -4.70 3.54
CA SER A 48 8.91 -5.33 3.24
C SER A 48 8.86 -6.82 3.60
N GLY A 49 10.01 -7.49 3.59
CA GLY A 49 10.13 -8.94 3.75
C GLY A 49 10.38 -9.39 5.18
N THR A 50 11.32 -8.74 5.88
CA THR A 50 11.71 -9.11 7.25
C THR A 50 10.94 -8.27 8.26
N TYR A 51 11.03 -6.95 8.17
CA TYR A 51 10.48 -6.08 9.20
C TYR A 51 8.94 -5.99 9.15
N LEU A 52 8.40 -5.60 7.99
CA LEU A 52 6.97 -5.35 7.83
C LEU A 52 6.11 -6.59 8.07
N LYS A 53 6.56 -7.76 7.58
CA LYS A 53 5.82 -9.01 7.77
C LYS A 53 5.85 -9.48 9.22
N GLU A 54 6.95 -9.27 9.93
CA GLU A 54 7.05 -9.61 11.35
C GLU A 54 6.14 -8.71 12.20
N GLU A 55 6.13 -7.40 11.93
CA GLU A 55 5.26 -6.44 12.61
C GLU A 55 3.78 -6.75 12.39
N ILE A 56 3.37 -7.00 11.14
CA ILE A 56 1.99 -7.35 10.82
C ILE A 56 1.61 -8.72 11.41
N ALA A 57 2.52 -9.69 11.41
CA ALA A 57 2.27 -10.99 12.03
C ALA A 57 2.11 -10.90 13.55
N ALA A 58 2.84 -10.00 14.22
CA ALA A 58 2.70 -9.77 15.65
C ALA A 58 1.33 -9.18 16.01
N GLU A 59 0.83 -8.21 15.24
CA GLU A 59 -0.52 -7.66 15.41
C GLU A 59 -1.60 -8.68 15.03
N GLY A 60 -1.35 -9.46 13.98
CA GLY A 60 -2.21 -10.52 13.46
C GLY A 60 -1.94 -11.90 14.06
N ALA A 61 -1.59 -12.01 15.36
CA ALA A 61 -1.06 -13.23 16.00
C ALA A 61 -1.85 -14.54 15.78
N ALA A 62 -3.12 -14.47 15.33
CA ALA A 62 -3.96 -15.63 15.02
C ALA A 62 -3.96 -16.05 13.53
N LEU A 63 -3.22 -15.37 12.66
CA LEU A 63 -3.29 -15.56 11.22
C LEU A 63 -2.33 -16.64 10.72
N ARG A 64 -2.75 -17.39 9.69
CA ARG A 64 -1.89 -18.32 8.95
C ARG A 64 -0.93 -17.51 8.06
N LEU A 65 0.36 -17.48 8.42
CA LEU A 65 1.38 -16.65 7.77
C LEU A 65 1.47 -16.85 6.24
N ASP A 66 1.34 -18.08 5.74
CA ASP A 66 1.38 -18.35 4.29
C ASP A 66 0.18 -17.75 3.55
N ALA A 67 -1.01 -17.88 4.13
CA ALA A 67 -2.24 -17.35 3.56
C ALA A 67 -2.24 -15.82 3.58
N PHE A 68 -1.76 -15.25 4.69
CA PHE A 68 -1.56 -13.82 4.82
C PHE A 68 -0.55 -13.30 3.79
N SER A 69 0.59 -13.96 3.64
CA SER A 69 1.64 -13.56 2.68
C SER A 69 1.13 -13.54 1.24
N ARG A 70 0.35 -14.55 0.82
CA ARG A 70 -0.28 -14.54 -0.51
C ARG A 70 -1.29 -13.41 -0.65
N SER A 71 -2.13 -13.20 0.36
CA SER A 71 -3.11 -12.12 0.34
C SER A 71 -2.44 -10.74 0.31
N LEU A 72 -1.34 -10.54 1.03
CA LEU A 72 -0.55 -9.30 1.01
C LEU A 72 0.07 -9.03 -0.37
N HIS A 73 0.59 -10.06 -1.03
CA HIS A 73 1.07 -9.95 -2.41
C HIS A 73 -0.06 -9.55 -3.37
N SER A 74 -1.22 -10.20 -3.29
CA SER A 74 -2.39 -9.81 -4.08
C SER A 74 -2.86 -8.40 -3.77
N ALA A 75 -2.86 -7.98 -2.50
CA ALA A 75 -3.22 -6.62 -2.10
C ALA A 75 -2.36 -5.58 -2.82
N ALA A 76 -1.04 -5.82 -2.90
CA ALA A 76 -0.11 -4.95 -3.60
C ALA A 76 -0.42 -4.83 -5.10
N LEU A 77 -0.81 -5.93 -5.75
CA LEU A 77 -1.22 -5.96 -7.17
C LEU A 77 -2.57 -5.25 -7.43
N TYR A 78 -3.45 -5.25 -6.43
CA TYR A 78 -4.75 -4.56 -6.47
C TYR A 78 -4.69 -3.09 -6.00
N SER A 79 -3.58 -2.65 -5.40
CA SER A 79 -3.39 -1.27 -4.94
C SER A 79 -3.55 -0.26 -6.09
N GLY A 80 -4.35 0.77 -5.86
CA GLY A 80 -4.73 1.78 -6.86
C GLY A 80 -5.90 1.38 -7.77
N LYS A 81 -6.44 0.16 -7.63
CA LYS A 81 -7.59 -0.32 -8.40
C LYS A 81 -8.85 -0.35 -7.51
N GLN A 82 -10.03 -0.32 -8.13
CA GLN A 82 -11.28 -0.53 -7.40
C GLN A 82 -11.25 -1.89 -6.72
N VAL A 83 -11.53 -1.91 -5.42
CA VAL A 83 -11.43 -3.13 -4.63
C VAL A 83 -12.53 -4.11 -5.04
N ASN A 84 -12.11 -5.33 -5.34
CA ASN A 84 -12.97 -6.48 -5.53
C ASN A 84 -12.46 -7.62 -4.64
N PHE A 85 -13.10 -7.79 -3.47
CA PHE A 85 -12.71 -8.81 -2.50
C PHE A 85 -12.88 -10.25 -3.00
N GLU A 86 -13.74 -10.49 -4.00
CA GLU A 86 -13.88 -11.83 -4.58
C GLU A 86 -12.72 -12.14 -5.54
N ALA A 87 -12.31 -11.17 -6.35
CA ALA A 87 -11.12 -11.32 -7.20
C ALA A 87 -9.85 -11.49 -6.37
N TRP A 88 -9.70 -10.66 -5.33
CA TRP A 88 -8.59 -10.78 -4.38
C TRP A 88 -8.62 -12.14 -3.63
N SER A 89 -9.80 -12.60 -3.21
CA SER A 89 -9.98 -13.93 -2.60
C SER A 89 -9.50 -15.05 -3.51
N SER A 90 -9.88 -15.01 -4.79
CA SER A 90 -9.48 -15.97 -5.80
C SER A 90 -7.96 -16.02 -5.99
N ASP A 91 -7.32 -14.86 -6.18
CA ASP A 91 -5.87 -14.77 -6.43
C ASP A 91 -5.05 -15.20 -5.21
N ALA A 92 -5.51 -14.85 -4.01
CA ALA A 92 -4.82 -15.23 -2.77
C ALA A 92 -5.06 -16.70 -2.39
N ALA A 93 -6.05 -17.36 -2.99
CA ALA A 93 -6.61 -18.63 -2.54
C ALA A 93 -6.97 -18.59 -1.04
N VAL A 94 -7.69 -17.54 -0.64
CA VAL A 94 -8.11 -17.26 0.75
C VAL A 94 -9.57 -16.78 0.72
N PRO A 95 -10.47 -17.28 1.60
CA PRO A 95 -11.88 -16.83 1.59
C PRO A 95 -12.04 -15.31 1.69
N ALA A 96 -12.98 -14.73 0.95
CA ALA A 96 -13.19 -13.26 0.90
C ALA A 96 -13.45 -12.63 2.27
N ARG A 97 -14.04 -13.37 3.22
CA ARG A 97 -14.17 -12.91 4.61
C ARG A 97 -12.80 -12.71 5.27
N THR A 98 -11.92 -13.69 5.14
CA THR A 98 -10.56 -13.65 5.68
C THR A 98 -9.71 -12.60 4.99
N VAL A 99 -9.90 -12.35 3.69
CA VAL A 99 -9.24 -11.23 3.00
C VAL A 99 -9.63 -9.87 3.59
N ARG A 100 -10.91 -9.67 3.95
CA ARG A 100 -11.35 -8.45 4.64
C ARG A 100 -10.73 -8.32 6.04
N GLU A 101 -10.62 -9.44 6.77
CA GLU A 101 -9.94 -9.48 8.08
C GLU A 101 -8.46 -9.11 7.93
N TYR A 102 -7.76 -9.64 6.91
CA TYR A 102 -6.38 -9.28 6.60
C TYR A 102 -6.23 -7.82 6.22
N PHE A 103 -7.15 -7.26 5.44
CA PHE A 103 -7.13 -5.83 5.13
C PHE A 103 -7.34 -4.97 6.39
N SER A 104 -8.19 -5.38 7.33
CA SER A 104 -8.33 -4.70 8.63
C SER A 104 -6.99 -4.62 9.35
N VAL A 105 -6.23 -5.72 9.38
CA VAL A 105 -4.89 -5.71 10.00
C VAL A 105 -3.95 -4.73 9.28
N LEU A 106 -4.00 -4.65 7.95
CA LEU A 106 -3.21 -3.65 7.20
C LEU A 106 -3.60 -2.21 7.56
N SER A 107 -4.88 -1.94 7.77
CA SER A 107 -5.35 -0.62 8.22
C SER A 107 -4.97 -0.32 9.66
N ASP A 108 -5.08 -1.30 10.56
CA ASP A 108 -4.73 -1.15 11.97
C ASP A 108 -3.22 -0.94 12.18
N THR A 109 -2.41 -1.54 11.31
CA THR A 109 -0.94 -1.38 11.26
C THR A 109 -0.47 -0.18 10.42
N LEU A 110 -1.40 0.64 9.91
CA LEU A 110 -1.11 1.82 9.07
C LEU A 110 -0.38 1.50 7.75
N ILE A 111 -0.45 0.25 7.29
CA ILE A 111 0.22 -0.22 6.07
C ILE A 111 -0.68 -0.06 4.85
N GLY A 112 -1.99 -0.19 5.02
CA GLY A 112 -2.96 -0.09 3.92
C GLY A 112 -4.21 0.70 4.29
N GLU A 113 -4.59 1.62 3.42
CA GLU A 113 -5.75 2.49 3.60
C GLU A 113 -6.79 2.30 2.48
N MET A 114 -8.06 2.48 2.81
CA MET A 114 -9.16 2.50 1.85
C MET A 114 -9.51 3.95 1.51
N LEU A 115 -9.26 4.35 0.27
CA LEU A 115 -9.81 5.58 -0.29
C LEU A 115 -11.28 5.36 -0.67
N GLU A 116 -12.16 5.84 0.21
CA GLU A 116 -13.60 5.78 0.00
C GLU A 116 -14.03 6.65 -1.20
N PRO A 117 -15.00 6.20 -2.00
CA PRO A 117 -15.50 7.01 -3.10
C PRO A 117 -16.21 8.26 -2.57
N TRP A 118 -16.14 9.34 -3.34
CA TRP A 118 -16.89 10.55 -3.05
C TRP A 118 -18.40 10.29 -2.99
N LYS A 119 -19.03 10.62 -1.85
CA LYS A 119 -20.47 10.39 -1.57
C LYS A 119 -21.34 11.62 -1.86
N GLY A 120 -21.02 12.42 -2.87
CA GLY A 120 -21.74 13.65 -3.18
C GLY A 120 -23.07 13.44 -3.91
N GLY A 121 -24.19 13.67 -3.23
CA GLY A 121 -25.54 13.81 -3.83
C GLY A 121 -26.67 13.11 -3.07
N LYS A 122 -27.92 13.53 -3.29
CA LYS A 122 -29.15 12.94 -2.68
C LYS A 122 -29.55 11.57 -3.26
N LYS A 123 -28.93 11.11 -4.35
CA LYS A 123 -29.33 9.86 -5.04
C LYS A 123 -28.53 8.68 -4.52
N ARG A 124 -29.24 7.71 -3.94
CA ARG A 124 -28.77 6.36 -3.59
C ARG A 124 -28.42 5.56 -4.85
N LYS A 125 -27.31 5.86 -5.52
CA LYS A 125 -26.64 4.84 -6.34
C LYS A 125 -25.82 3.94 -5.40
N PRO A 126 -25.64 2.65 -5.71
CA PRO A 126 -24.60 1.86 -5.04
C PRO A 126 -23.31 2.67 -5.12
N ALA A 127 -22.70 2.95 -3.97
CA ALA A 127 -21.41 3.63 -3.96
C ALA A 127 -20.44 2.73 -4.76
N PRO A 128 -19.58 3.31 -5.62
CA PRO A 128 -18.45 2.57 -6.18
C PRO A 128 -17.69 1.86 -5.05
N THR A 129 -17.01 0.75 -5.32
CA THR A 129 -16.05 0.25 -4.35
C THR A 129 -14.88 1.23 -4.27
N GLY A 130 -14.38 1.48 -3.05
CA GLY A 130 -13.20 2.30 -2.84
C GLY A 130 -11.95 1.69 -3.49
N LYS A 131 -10.85 2.44 -3.46
CA LYS A 131 -9.53 1.94 -3.87
C LYS A 131 -8.69 1.69 -2.62
N CYS A 132 -7.89 0.63 -2.59
CA CYS A 132 -6.90 0.46 -1.54
C CYS A 132 -5.55 1.05 -2.00
N TYR A 133 -4.84 1.68 -1.08
CA TYR A 133 -3.46 2.13 -1.26
C TYR A 133 -2.61 1.62 -0.10
N PHE A 134 -1.33 1.40 -0.38
CA PHE A 134 -0.33 1.24 0.67
C PHE A 134 0.18 2.62 1.08
N PHE A 135 0.70 2.71 2.29
CA PHE A 135 1.27 3.95 2.80
C PHE A 135 2.49 4.46 2.01
N ASP A 136 3.20 3.56 1.31
CA ASP A 136 4.34 3.87 0.42
C ASP A 136 4.30 3.01 -0.86
N ILE A 137 4.51 3.64 -2.00
CA ILE A 137 4.50 3.00 -3.33
C ILE A 137 5.69 2.05 -3.53
N GLY A 138 6.85 2.35 -2.96
CA GLY A 138 8.03 1.49 -2.99
C GLY A 138 7.78 0.17 -2.27
N VAL A 139 7.16 0.23 -1.09
CA VAL A 139 6.73 -0.94 -0.32
C VAL A 139 5.71 -1.77 -1.12
N ARG A 140 4.71 -1.11 -1.71
CA ARG A 140 3.75 -1.77 -2.60
C ARG A 140 4.45 -2.47 -3.75
N ASN A 141 5.37 -1.80 -4.43
CA ASN A 141 6.10 -2.38 -5.56
C ASN A 141 6.97 -3.57 -5.13
N ALA A 142 7.66 -3.47 -3.99
CA ALA A 142 8.44 -4.57 -3.43
C ALA A 142 7.58 -5.80 -3.09
N LEU A 143 6.40 -5.59 -2.49
CA LEU A 143 5.43 -6.65 -2.21
C LEU A 143 4.84 -7.26 -3.48
N ALA A 144 4.60 -6.45 -4.52
CA ALA A 144 4.14 -6.90 -5.83
C ALA A 144 5.24 -7.55 -6.70
N GLY A 145 6.52 -7.38 -6.34
CA GLY A 145 7.66 -7.84 -7.15
C GLY A 145 7.97 -6.96 -8.36
N ILE A 146 7.48 -5.71 -8.39
CA ILE A 146 7.69 -4.73 -9.46
C ILE A 146 9.02 -4.00 -9.21
N ARG A 147 10.01 -4.21 -10.08
CA ARG A 147 11.36 -3.65 -9.92
C ARG A 147 11.65 -2.41 -10.75
N SER A 148 10.82 -2.17 -11.74
CA SER A 148 11.01 -1.12 -12.73
C SER A 148 9.65 -0.76 -13.31
N ILE A 149 9.41 0.54 -13.47
CA ILE A 149 8.20 1.06 -14.06
C ILE A 149 8.62 1.91 -15.25
N ALA A 150 8.08 1.58 -16.42
CA ALA A 150 8.44 2.25 -17.66
C ALA A 150 7.38 3.30 -18.02
N PRO A 151 7.77 4.54 -18.39
CA PRO A 151 6.84 5.56 -18.87
C PRO A 151 5.93 5.06 -20.00
N GLY A 152 4.66 5.47 -19.96
CA GLY A 152 3.65 5.10 -20.96
C GLY A 152 3.00 3.73 -20.79
N THR A 153 3.30 3.01 -19.69
CA THR A 153 2.62 1.75 -19.33
C THR A 153 1.45 1.98 -18.38
N ASP A 154 0.54 1.01 -18.28
CA ASP A 154 -0.55 1.05 -17.29
C ASP A 154 0.01 1.04 -15.86
N GLU A 155 1.08 0.28 -15.61
CA GLU A 155 1.81 0.30 -14.35
C GLU A 155 2.32 1.70 -13.98
N TYR A 156 2.81 2.47 -14.95
CA TYR A 156 3.21 3.86 -14.73
C TYR A 156 2.04 4.73 -14.32
N GLY A 157 0.90 4.62 -15.01
CA GLY A 157 -0.32 5.35 -14.65
C GLY A 157 -0.80 5.01 -13.23
N ASN A 158 -0.82 3.72 -12.88
CA ASN A 158 -1.18 3.26 -11.54
C ASN A 158 -0.21 3.76 -10.48
N ALA A 159 1.09 3.75 -10.78
CA ALA A 159 2.12 4.25 -9.88
C ALA A 159 2.02 5.76 -9.66
N PHE A 160 1.84 6.51 -10.75
CA PHE A 160 1.68 7.95 -10.68
C PHE A 160 0.42 8.35 -9.90
N GLU A 161 -0.69 7.65 -10.08
CA GLU A 161 -1.89 7.88 -9.28
C GLU A 161 -1.65 7.63 -7.78
N HIS A 162 -0.90 6.58 -7.43
CA HIS A 162 -0.53 6.29 -6.05
C HIS A 162 0.38 7.39 -5.48
N PHE A 163 1.39 7.85 -6.23
CA PHE A 163 2.21 8.99 -5.83
C PHE A 163 1.37 10.23 -5.54
N ILE A 164 0.40 10.58 -6.40
CA ILE A 164 -0.52 11.70 -6.14
C ILE A 164 -1.38 11.47 -4.89
N TYR A 165 -1.75 10.22 -4.57
CA TYR A 165 -2.44 9.92 -3.32
C TYR A 165 -1.56 10.21 -2.10
N GLU A 166 -0.28 9.82 -2.13
CA GLU A 166 0.67 10.09 -1.04
C GLU A 166 0.92 11.58 -0.83
N GLU A 167 0.95 12.37 -1.90
CA GLU A 167 1.08 13.83 -1.83
C GLU A 167 -0.12 14.53 -1.15
N LEU A 168 -1.25 13.84 -0.95
CA LEU A 168 -2.48 14.38 -0.39
C LEU A 168 -2.75 13.96 1.07
N LEU A 169 -1.91 13.08 1.64
CA LEU A 169 -2.01 12.62 3.03
C LEU A 169 -1.57 13.70 4.02
#